data_AF-A0A9W8ZVM0-F1
#
_entry.id   AF-A0A9W8ZVM0-F1
#
_cell.length_a   1.000
_cell.length_b   1.000
_cell.length_c   1.000
_cell.angle_alpha   90.00
_cell.angle_beta   90.00
_cell.angle_gamma   90.00
#
_symmetry.space_group_name_H-M   'P 1'
#
loop_
_entity.id
_entity.type
_entity.pdbx_description
1 polymer ?
#
loop_
_entity_poly.entity_id
_entity_poly.type
_entity_poly.pdbx_seq_one_letter_code
_entity_poly.pdbx_strand_id
1 'polypeptide(L)'
;MDSSIEISENNHLVLRIPKRKLHMSPQTDSDTKTRCDRCRKKNLKCDRVVPSCQNCEGLKECKYTLQNHSHRGIPRCATCQKYGLKCDRDMPACNQCQLQGKPTQCAYLPRRRRNAEDKITFEDDIGTTAGTILKLGILDKNEPSQSKIQDQAFSSAPSQIRRFTTTSPSDYQGGSNSHHRDSDGRSTRGSAQGASDSSSSHPQQNFDINSASTKPQRSLSQFSPLPSVILRTLSETRYEGMPDREAFSKGIKVFLKTLMPEMQESASLSSAAYTGVARYLVTGEIPPHASPYLQTWMTTHRLLPGSQTHPLILIPRDPIPENLALSLQQYQADPVRYTHGDGRTLPEQSIFDRLPVQDELYDILAYAHRAHKDSTIMTDEVRQIGFAHITWPMADIFVRLCPVCAPRNSDPGESQEDDD
;
A
#
# COMPACT_ATOMS: atom_id res chain seq x y z
N MET A 1 36.97 34.21 -28.34
CA MET A 1 36.28 33.83 -29.59
C MET A 1 37.28 34.03 -30.70
N ASP A 2 38.10 33.03 -30.96
CA ASP A 2 39.18 33.10 -31.95
C ASP A 2 38.73 32.40 -33.24
N SER A 3 38.77 33.14 -34.35
CA SER A 3 38.47 32.63 -35.68
C SER A 3 39.78 32.61 -36.47
N SER A 4 40.38 31.44 -36.62
CA SER A 4 41.57 31.27 -37.47
C SER A 4 41.14 31.15 -38.94
N ILE A 5 41.74 31.98 -39.80
CA ILE A 5 41.54 31.95 -41.25
C ILE A 5 42.76 31.27 -41.87
N GLU A 6 42.59 30.09 -42.45
CA GLU A 6 43.58 29.45 -43.32
C GLU A 6 43.20 29.65 -44.78
N ILE A 7 44.13 30.17 -45.58
CA ILE A 7 43.98 30.39 -47.02
C ILE A 7 44.72 29.25 -47.74
N SER A 8 43.99 28.46 -48.54
CA SER A 8 44.54 27.42 -49.39
C SER A 8 44.75 27.95 -50.81
N GLU A 9 45.82 27.51 -51.48
CA GLU A 9 46.36 28.05 -52.75
C GLU A 9 45.48 27.85 -54.00
N ASN A 10 44.31 27.23 -53.88
CA ASN A 10 43.33 27.15 -54.96
C ASN A 10 42.20 28.13 -54.65
N ASN A 11 42.26 29.30 -55.30
CA ASN A 11 41.46 30.53 -55.17
C ASN A 11 39.91 30.35 -55.18
N HIS A 12 39.37 29.54 -54.27
CA HIS A 12 37.95 29.30 -54.07
C HIS A 12 37.60 29.57 -52.59
N LEU A 13 36.87 30.66 -52.36
CA LEU A 13 36.32 31.00 -51.04
C LEU A 13 35.24 29.99 -50.64
N VAL A 14 35.57 29.06 -49.75
CA VAL A 14 34.62 28.14 -49.12
C VAL A 14 34.26 28.67 -47.73
N LEU A 15 33.16 29.42 -47.64
CA LEU A 15 32.57 29.84 -46.36
C LEU A 15 31.89 28.64 -45.68
N ARG A 16 32.58 28.03 -44.71
CA ARG A 16 31.98 27.02 -43.83
C ARG A 16 31.18 27.71 -42.73
N ILE A 17 29.87 27.86 -42.96
CA ILE A 17 28.91 28.29 -41.93
C ILE A 17 28.81 27.18 -40.87
N PRO A 18 29.08 27.44 -39.58
CA PRO A 18 28.89 26.45 -38.52
C PRO A 18 27.43 26.03 -38.47
N LYS A 19 27.14 24.74 -38.66
CA LYS A 19 25.80 24.19 -38.46
C LYS A 19 25.41 24.44 -36.99
N ARG A 20 24.44 25.33 -36.76
CA ARG A 20 23.74 25.45 -35.47
C ARG A 20 23.26 24.06 -35.09
N LYS A 21 23.80 23.50 -34.01
CA LYS A 21 23.24 22.32 -33.34
C LYS A 21 21.87 22.75 -32.81
N LEU A 22 20.80 22.48 -33.57
CA LEU A 22 19.46 22.48 -33.03
C LEU A 22 19.43 21.37 -31.98
N HIS A 23 19.25 21.76 -30.73
CA HIS A 23 18.97 20.82 -29.66
C HIS A 23 17.66 20.10 -30.02
N MET A 24 17.76 18.86 -30.48
CA MET A 24 16.62 17.96 -30.51
C MET A 24 16.30 17.65 -29.05
N SER A 25 15.24 18.27 -28.54
CA SER A 25 14.65 17.91 -27.25
C SER A 25 14.24 16.43 -27.26
N PRO A 26 14.29 15.74 -26.11
CA PRO A 26 13.98 14.32 -26.04
C PRO A 26 12.58 14.05 -26.59
N GLN A 27 12.50 13.19 -27.61
CA GLN A 27 11.23 12.60 -28.03
C GLN A 27 10.71 11.77 -26.86
N THR A 28 9.82 12.36 -26.08
CA THR A 28 9.02 11.64 -25.09
C THR A 28 7.96 10.84 -25.82
N ASP A 29 7.93 9.53 -25.55
CA ASP A 29 7.03 8.54 -26.12
C ASP A 29 5.61 9.09 -26.39
N SER A 30 5.23 9.07 -27.66
CA SER A 30 4.13 9.87 -28.21
C SER A 30 2.75 9.23 -28.12
N ASP A 31 2.60 8.05 -27.51
CA ASP A 31 1.45 7.19 -27.81
C ASP A 31 0.24 7.31 -26.85
N THR A 32 0.29 8.18 -25.83
CA THR A 32 -0.83 8.36 -24.89
C THR A 32 -1.30 9.80 -24.70
N LYS A 33 -0.76 10.79 -25.45
CA LYS A 33 -1.11 12.20 -25.25
C LYS A 33 -2.51 12.52 -25.80
N THR A 34 -3.41 12.97 -24.91
CA THR A 34 -4.81 13.35 -25.21
C THR A 34 -4.88 14.62 -26.09
N ARG A 35 -5.89 14.73 -26.96
CA ARG A 35 -6.16 15.98 -27.72
C ARG A 35 -6.56 17.11 -26.75
N CYS A 36 -6.18 18.36 -27.03
CA CYS A 36 -6.64 19.51 -26.23
C CYS A 36 -8.18 19.62 -26.26
N ASP A 37 -8.76 20.27 -25.25
CA ASP A 37 -10.21 20.32 -25.03
C ASP A 37 -10.96 20.94 -26.22
N ARG A 38 -10.36 21.97 -26.86
CA ARG A 38 -10.94 22.65 -28.01
C ARG A 38 -10.96 21.78 -29.26
N CYS A 39 -9.84 21.15 -29.58
CA CYS A 39 -9.76 20.22 -30.71
C CYS A 39 -10.66 19.02 -30.50
N ARG A 40 -10.80 18.53 -29.26
CA ARG A 40 -11.74 17.47 -28.91
C ARG A 40 -13.20 17.91 -29.13
N LYS A 41 -13.58 19.09 -28.63
CA LYS A 41 -14.95 19.63 -28.74
C LYS A 41 -15.38 19.90 -30.19
N LYS A 42 -14.46 20.39 -31.02
CA LYS A 42 -14.69 20.67 -32.45
C LYS A 42 -14.33 19.52 -33.39
N ASN A 43 -13.92 18.39 -32.81
CA ASN A 43 -13.41 17.21 -33.53
C ASN A 43 -12.31 17.51 -34.57
N LEU A 44 -11.42 18.45 -34.27
CA LEU A 44 -10.26 18.81 -35.08
C LEU A 44 -9.06 17.88 -34.79
N LYS A 45 -8.12 17.80 -35.74
CA LYS A 45 -6.82 17.14 -35.53
C LYS A 45 -5.98 17.99 -34.57
N CYS A 46 -5.37 17.38 -33.56
CA CYS A 46 -4.54 18.07 -32.58
C CYS A 46 -3.11 17.54 -32.71
N ASP A 47 -2.16 18.43 -32.92
CA ASP A 47 -0.71 18.19 -32.94
C ASP A 47 -0.12 18.01 -31.54
N ARG A 48 -0.89 18.33 -30.48
CA ARG A 48 -0.60 18.03 -29.06
C ARG A 48 0.65 18.74 -28.53
N VAL A 49 1.09 19.81 -29.18
CA VAL A 49 2.18 20.66 -28.70
C VAL A 49 1.69 21.42 -27.46
N VAL A 50 2.51 21.45 -26.42
CA VAL A 50 2.29 22.19 -25.17
C VAL A 50 3.20 23.42 -25.20
N PRO A 51 2.75 24.63 -24.83
CA PRO A 51 1.50 24.95 -24.14
C PRO A 51 0.26 25.11 -25.03
N SER A 52 0.42 25.27 -26.36
CA SER A 52 -0.69 25.40 -27.30
C SER A 52 -0.47 24.59 -28.58
N CYS A 53 -1.53 23.96 -29.06
CA CYS A 53 -1.57 23.19 -30.31
C CYS A 53 -1.72 24.16 -31.50
N GLN A 54 -1.25 23.83 -32.71
CA GLN A 54 -1.37 24.68 -33.91
C GLN A 54 -2.80 25.19 -34.16
N ASN A 55 -3.81 24.35 -33.93
CA ASN A 55 -5.23 24.74 -34.07
C ASN A 55 -5.76 25.68 -32.98
N CYS A 56 -4.94 25.97 -31.97
CA CYS A 56 -5.23 26.90 -30.88
C CYS A 56 -4.22 28.06 -30.81
N GLU A 57 -3.33 28.17 -31.79
CA GLU A 57 -2.38 29.28 -31.88
C GLU A 57 -3.13 30.61 -32.02
N GLY A 58 -2.74 31.62 -31.24
CA GLY A 58 -3.41 32.94 -31.19
C GLY A 58 -4.66 33.00 -30.30
N LEU A 59 -5.03 31.92 -29.62
CA LEU A 59 -6.13 31.92 -28.66
C LEU A 59 -5.62 31.74 -27.24
N LYS A 60 -6.28 32.43 -26.31
CA LYS A 60 -5.83 32.53 -24.91
C LYS A 60 -5.86 31.21 -24.13
N GLU A 61 -6.58 30.18 -24.60
CA GLU A 61 -6.73 28.93 -23.84
C GLU A 61 -6.64 27.67 -24.72
N CYS A 62 -5.51 26.97 -24.64
CA CYS A 62 -5.33 25.61 -25.14
C CYS A 62 -5.15 24.66 -23.95
N LYS A 63 -6.25 24.30 -23.28
CA LYS A 63 -6.22 23.43 -22.11
C LYS A 63 -6.22 21.95 -22.51
N TYR A 64 -5.37 21.18 -21.85
CA TYR A 64 -5.34 19.72 -21.93
C TYR A 64 -5.91 19.16 -20.63
N THR A 65 -7.23 18.97 -20.56
CA THR A 65 -7.82 18.25 -19.44
C THR A 65 -7.57 16.76 -19.66
N LEU A 66 -6.74 16.15 -18.80
CA LEU A 66 -6.59 14.70 -18.71
C LEU A 66 -7.98 14.11 -18.56
N GLN A 67 -8.46 13.49 -19.64
CA GLN A 67 -9.74 12.83 -19.61
C GLN A 67 -9.55 11.63 -18.70
N ASN A 68 -10.26 11.58 -17.56
CA ASN A 68 -10.30 10.39 -16.72
C ASN A 68 -10.83 9.24 -17.59
N HIS A 69 -9.90 8.49 -18.18
CA HIS A 69 -10.19 7.30 -18.99
C HIS A 69 -10.71 6.14 -18.14
N SER A 70 -10.86 6.36 -16.83
CA SER A 70 -11.37 5.47 -15.81
C SER A 70 -12.74 4.84 -16.12
N HIS A 71 -13.47 5.34 -17.13
CA HIS A 71 -14.80 4.82 -17.50
C HIS A 71 -14.82 3.95 -18.77
N ARG A 72 -13.67 3.71 -19.44
CA ARG A 72 -13.60 2.72 -20.54
C ARG A 72 -13.65 1.31 -19.96
N GLY A 73 -14.81 0.66 -20.04
CA GLY A 73 -15.04 -0.71 -19.57
C GLY A 73 -16.09 -0.82 -18.46
N ILE A 74 -16.46 0.30 -17.82
CA ILE A 74 -17.56 0.32 -16.84
C ILE A 74 -18.90 0.20 -17.61
N PRO A 75 -19.75 -0.80 -17.30
CA PRO A 75 -21.07 -0.91 -17.92
C PRO A 75 -21.97 0.27 -17.53
N ARG A 76 -23.12 0.42 -18.20
CA ARG A 76 -24.13 1.39 -17.73
C ARG A 76 -24.63 0.96 -16.34
N CYS A 77 -24.98 1.90 -15.46
CA CYS A 77 -25.57 1.55 -14.18
C CYS A 77 -26.90 0.79 -14.39
N ALA A 78 -27.31 -0.02 -13.40
CA ALA A 78 -28.48 -0.88 -13.49
C ALA A 78 -29.76 -0.09 -13.83
N THR A 79 -29.92 1.11 -13.26
CA THR A 79 -31.07 2.00 -13.51
C THR A 79 -31.09 2.51 -14.94
N CYS A 80 -30.00 3.10 -15.44
CA CYS A 80 -29.95 3.55 -16.84
C CYS A 80 -30.05 2.39 -17.83
N GLN A 81 -29.54 1.20 -17.49
CA GLN A 81 -29.69 0.01 -18.31
C GLN A 81 -31.14 -0.45 -18.38
N LYS A 82 -31.84 -0.50 -17.22
CA LYS A 82 -33.26 -0.89 -17.12
C LYS A 82 -34.18 0.05 -17.90
N TYR A 83 -33.91 1.35 -17.85
CA TYR A 83 -34.75 2.37 -18.49
C TYR A 83 -34.25 2.83 -19.86
N GLY A 84 -33.19 2.21 -20.42
CA GLY A 84 -32.67 2.56 -21.74
C GLY A 84 -32.04 3.96 -21.84
N LEU A 85 -31.63 4.56 -20.73
CA LEU A 85 -31.08 5.92 -20.67
C LEU A 85 -29.58 5.97 -21.03
N LYS A 86 -29.11 7.15 -21.42
CA LYS A 86 -27.66 7.43 -21.52
C LYS A 86 -27.10 7.51 -20.09
N CYS A 87 -26.00 6.78 -19.85
CA CYS A 87 -25.29 6.75 -18.58
C CYS A 87 -23.88 7.31 -18.81
N ASP A 88 -23.60 8.40 -18.12
CA ASP A 88 -22.35 9.16 -18.09
C ASP A 88 -21.25 8.45 -17.29
N ARG A 89 -21.61 7.41 -16.50
CA ARG A 89 -20.69 6.51 -15.77
C ARG A 89 -19.98 7.16 -14.58
N ASP A 90 -20.45 8.32 -14.13
CA ASP A 90 -19.94 8.99 -12.95
C ASP A 90 -20.27 8.17 -11.67
N MET A 91 -19.34 8.19 -10.72
CA MET A 91 -19.48 7.57 -9.41
C MET A 91 -19.50 8.67 -8.34
N PRO A 92 -20.27 8.51 -7.24
CA PRO A 92 -21.01 7.31 -6.83
C PRO A 92 -22.35 7.09 -7.56
N ALA A 93 -22.91 8.11 -8.19
CA ALA A 93 -24.11 8.02 -9.03
C ALA A 93 -23.91 8.77 -10.33
N CYS A 94 -24.49 8.27 -11.42
CA CYS A 94 -24.46 8.95 -12.71
C CYS A 94 -25.37 10.19 -12.68
N ASN A 95 -25.02 11.23 -13.42
CA ASN A 95 -25.78 12.47 -13.52
C ASN A 95 -27.23 12.21 -13.91
N GLN A 96 -27.48 11.22 -14.78
CA GLN A 96 -28.84 10.88 -15.19
C GLN A 96 -29.72 10.36 -14.03
N CYS A 97 -29.17 9.52 -13.15
CA CYS A 97 -29.88 9.04 -11.96
C CYS A 97 -30.02 10.14 -10.90
N GLN A 98 -29.04 11.05 -10.83
CA GLN A 98 -29.10 12.21 -9.96
C GLN A 98 -30.20 13.18 -10.39
N LEU A 99 -30.32 13.48 -11.69
CA LEU A 99 -31.38 14.32 -12.26
C LEU A 99 -32.79 13.73 -12.06
N GLN A 100 -32.92 12.40 -11.97
CA GLN A 100 -34.19 11.75 -11.66
C GLN A 100 -34.53 11.73 -10.17
N GLY A 101 -33.68 12.31 -9.30
CA GLY A 101 -33.87 12.29 -7.85
C GLY A 101 -33.72 10.89 -7.23
N LYS A 102 -33.07 9.96 -7.94
CA LYS A 102 -32.87 8.57 -7.49
C LYS A 102 -31.38 8.18 -7.46
N PRO A 103 -30.51 8.95 -6.81
CA PRO A 103 -29.07 8.65 -6.78
C PRO A 103 -28.76 7.34 -6.07
N THR A 104 -29.55 6.95 -5.06
CA THR A 104 -29.38 5.71 -4.28
C THR A 104 -29.66 4.44 -5.08
N GLN A 105 -30.37 4.55 -6.21
CA GLN A 105 -30.67 3.43 -7.11
C GLN A 105 -29.63 3.29 -8.24
N CYS A 106 -28.61 4.17 -8.28
CA CYS A 106 -27.57 4.13 -9.29
C CYS A 106 -26.44 3.17 -8.88
N ALA A 107 -26.62 1.86 -9.16
CA ALA A 107 -25.60 0.85 -8.90
C ALA A 107 -24.91 0.39 -10.19
N TYR A 108 -23.57 0.37 -10.21
CA TYR A 108 -22.79 -0.27 -11.26
C TYR A 108 -22.50 -1.72 -10.87
N LEU A 109 -23.08 -2.67 -11.60
CA LEU A 109 -22.81 -4.09 -11.38
C LEU A 109 -21.60 -4.53 -12.22
N PRO A 110 -20.62 -5.26 -11.65
CA PRO A 110 -19.56 -5.87 -12.42
C PRO A 110 -20.16 -6.72 -13.54
N ARG A 111 -19.73 -6.51 -14.78
CA ARG A 111 -20.22 -7.28 -15.93
C ARG A 111 -19.79 -8.75 -15.74
N ARG A 112 -20.67 -9.60 -15.20
CA ARG A 112 -20.49 -11.05 -15.23
C ARG A 112 -20.25 -11.46 -16.68
N ARG A 113 -19.05 -11.94 -16.99
CA ARG A 113 -18.77 -12.58 -18.27
C ARG A 113 -19.66 -13.81 -18.31
N ARG A 114 -20.71 -13.79 -19.14
CA ARG A 114 -21.49 -15.00 -19.40
C ARG A 114 -20.59 -15.91 -20.23
N ASN A 115 -20.17 -17.03 -19.64
CA ASN A 115 -19.75 -18.17 -20.43
C ASN A 115 -20.98 -18.64 -21.22
N ALA A 116 -20.78 -19.06 -22.47
CA ALA A 116 -21.83 -19.19 -23.48
C ALA A 116 -22.88 -20.29 -23.22
N GLU A 117 -22.91 -20.92 -22.05
CA GLU A 117 -23.66 -22.16 -21.80
C GLU A 117 -24.91 -21.98 -20.93
N ASP A 118 -25.05 -20.87 -20.19
CA ASP A 118 -26.23 -20.64 -19.35
C ASP A 118 -27.29 -19.75 -20.02
N LYS A 119 -28.19 -20.39 -20.78
CA LYS A 119 -29.51 -19.82 -21.11
C LYS A 119 -30.43 -19.98 -19.89
N ILE A 120 -30.47 -18.97 -19.02
CA ILE A 120 -31.49 -18.88 -17.97
C ILE A 120 -32.69 -18.09 -18.52
N THR A 121 -33.85 -18.75 -18.56
CA THR A 121 -35.18 -18.16 -18.77
C THR A 121 -35.51 -17.23 -17.62
N PHE A 122 -35.91 -16.00 -17.95
CA PHE A 122 -36.07 -14.88 -17.03
C PHE A 122 -37.54 -14.76 -16.63
N GLU A 123 -38.06 -15.68 -15.81
CA GLU A 123 -39.34 -15.50 -15.13
C GLU A 123 -39.23 -15.95 -13.67
N ASP A 124 -39.70 -15.06 -12.79
CA ASP A 124 -40.03 -15.21 -11.37
C ASP A 124 -38.92 -15.59 -10.37
N ASP A 125 -38.32 -14.57 -9.76
CA ASP A 125 -38.29 -14.41 -8.30
C ASP A 125 -37.46 -13.18 -7.89
N ILE A 126 -38.14 -12.08 -7.56
CA ILE A 126 -37.59 -11.03 -6.68
C ILE A 126 -38.62 -10.77 -5.60
N GLY A 127 -38.71 -11.73 -4.68
CA GLY A 127 -39.23 -11.53 -3.34
C GLY A 127 -38.18 -10.85 -2.47
N THR A 128 -38.57 -9.71 -1.93
CA THR A 128 -37.87 -8.86 -0.97
C THR A 128 -37.27 -9.64 0.20
N THR A 129 -35.94 -9.63 0.38
CA THR A 129 -35.35 -9.81 1.73
C THR A 129 -34.06 -9.02 1.85
N ALA A 130 -34.17 -7.89 2.54
CA ALA A 130 -33.05 -7.13 3.04
C ALA A 130 -32.45 -7.86 4.25
N GLY A 131 -31.12 -8.00 4.25
CA GLY A 131 -30.27 -8.12 5.43
C GLY A 131 -30.33 -9.41 6.23
N THR A 132 -29.28 -10.24 6.14
CA THR A 132 -28.62 -10.84 7.32
C THR A 132 -27.19 -11.22 6.94
N ILE A 133 -26.23 -10.61 7.64
CA ILE A 133 -24.80 -10.91 7.58
C ILE A 133 -24.56 -12.28 8.24
N LEU A 134 -23.68 -13.06 7.61
CA LEU A 134 -23.20 -14.39 7.99
C LEU A 134 -23.05 -14.57 9.52
N LYS A 135 -24.01 -15.25 10.13
CA LYS A 135 -23.87 -15.90 11.43
C LYS A 135 -23.45 -17.34 11.15
N LEU A 136 -22.14 -17.64 11.26
CA LEU A 136 -21.66 -19.02 11.31
C LEU A 136 -22.25 -19.68 12.58
N GLY A 137 -23.29 -20.48 12.39
CA GLY A 137 -23.89 -21.28 13.45
C GLY A 137 -23.04 -22.50 13.75
N ILE A 138 -22.36 -22.48 14.90
CA ILE A 138 -21.99 -23.70 15.61
C ILE A 138 -23.30 -24.24 16.20
N LEU A 139 -23.79 -25.34 15.64
CA LEU A 139 -24.94 -26.09 16.12
C LEU A 139 -24.47 -26.95 17.32
N ASP A 140 -24.67 -26.45 18.53
CA ASP A 140 -24.68 -27.29 19.74
C ASP A 140 -25.97 -28.12 19.74
N LYS A 141 -25.80 -29.44 19.53
CA LYS A 141 -26.84 -30.43 19.84
C LYS A 141 -26.71 -30.81 21.31
N ASN A 142 -27.60 -30.32 22.13
CA ASN A 142 -27.93 -30.93 23.41
C ASN A 142 -29.45 -30.93 23.59
N GLU A 143 -30.06 -32.10 23.44
CA GLU A 143 -31.29 -32.43 24.16
C GLU A 143 -31.22 -33.89 24.63
N PRO A 144 -31.67 -34.18 25.86
CA PRO A 144 -31.61 -35.50 26.44
C PRO A 144 -32.91 -36.28 26.17
N SER A 145 -32.82 -37.60 26.06
CA SER A 145 -33.57 -38.55 26.91
C SER A 145 -33.52 -39.97 26.39
N GLN A 146 -33.55 -40.87 27.37
CA GLN A 146 -33.51 -42.31 27.32
C GLN A 146 -34.65 -42.93 26.51
N SER A 147 -34.35 -44.01 25.77
CA SER A 147 -35.12 -45.26 25.87
C SER A 147 -34.33 -46.43 25.28
N LYS A 148 -34.34 -47.53 26.06
CA LYS A 148 -33.95 -48.88 25.66
C LYS A 148 -34.86 -49.37 24.53
N ILE A 149 -34.34 -50.18 23.61
CA ILE A 149 -34.82 -51.55 23.27
C ILE A 149 -34.10 -52.09 22.01
N GLN A 150 -33.60 -53.32 22.17
CA GLN A 150 -33.34 -54.42 21.22
C GLN A 150 -32.46 -54.24 19.97
N ASP A 151 -31.33 -54.95 20.02
CA ASP A 151 -30.90 -56.01 19.10
C ASP A 151 -31.61 -56.11 17.74
N GLN A 152 -30.85 -55.84 16.67
CA GLN A 152 -30.82 -56.71 15.50
C GLN A 152 -29.56 -56.45 14.66
N ALA A 153 -28.75 -57.50 14.53
CA ALA A 153 -27.61 -57.56 13.66
C ALA A 153 -28.05 -57.69 12.20
N PHE A 154 -27.53 -56.85 11.31
CA PHE A 154 -27.43 -57.15 9.89
C PHE A 154 -26.04 -56.77 9.37
N SER A 155 -25.33 -57.80 8.92
CA SER A 155 -24.12 -57.70 8.12
C SER A 155 -24.45 -57.16 6.73
N SER A 156 -23.67 -56.20 6.24
CA SER A 156 -23.44 -56.03 4.80
C SER A 156 -22.07 -55.39 4.57
N ALA A 157 -21.28 -56.08 3.74
CA ALA A 157 -19.90 -55.78 3.40
C ALA A 157 -19.77 -54.53 2.50
N PRO A 158 -18.61 -53.84 2.53
CA PRO A 158 -18.37 -52.68 1.68
C PRO A 158 -17.86 -53.09 0.28
N SER A 159 -18.53 -52.60 -0.75
CA SER A 159 -18.10 -52.66 -2.15
C SER A 159 -16.94 -51.69 -2.39
N GLN A 160 -15.78 -52.21 -2.75
CA GLN A 160 -14.60 -51.45 -3.15
C GLN A 160 -14.82 -50.79 -4.53
N ILE A 161 -14.72 -49.45 -4.58
CA ILE A 161 -14.64 -48.70 -5.85
C ILE A 161 -13.17 -48.53 -6.22
N ARG A 162 -12.80 -49.14 -7.35
CA ARG A 162 -11.48 -49.07 -7.99
C ARG A 162 -11.17 -47.64 -8.43
N ARG A 163 -10.03 -47.10 -7.98
CA ARG A 163 -9.36 -45.93 -8.56
C ARG A 163 -8.69 -46.35 -9.86
N PHE A 164 -9.03 -45.69 -10.97
CA PHE A 164 -8.22 -45.73 -12.19
C PHE A 164 -7.17 -44.62 -12.11
N THR A 165 -5.92 -45.04 -12.10
CA THR A 165 -4.74 -44.24 -12.41
C THR A 165 -4.70 -43.99 -13.91
N THR A 166 -4.70 -42.72 -14.33
CA THR A 166 -4.33 -42.34 -15.70
C THR A 166 -3.09 -41.47 -15.67
N THR A 167 -2.09 -41.97 -16.38
CA THR A 167 -0.75 -41.47 -16.65
C THR A 167 -0.73 -40.13 -17.40
N SER A 168 0.29 -39.34 -17.07
CA SER A 168 0.75 -38.13 -17.76
C SER A 168 1.12 -38.34 -19.24
N PRO A 169 1.19 -37.25 -20.02
CA PRO A 169 2.48 -36.77 -20.55
C PRO A 169 2.69 -35.26 -20.29
N SER A 170 3.87 -34.81 -19.83
CA SER A 170 5.03 -34.31 -20.65
C SER A 170 4.68 -33.01 -21.41
N ASP A 171 5.51 -31.98 -21.59
CA ASP A 171 6.86 -31.59 -21.19
C ASP A 171 6.90 -30.09 -21.55
N TYR A 172 7.37 -29.19 -20.69
CA TYR A 172 7.98 -27.93 -21.13
C TYR A 172 8.94 -27.46 -20.03
N GLN A 173 10.19 -27.86 -20.21
CA GLN A 173 11.35 -27.26 -19.54
C GLN A 173 11.58 -25.87 -20.13
N GLY A 174 11.59 -24.85 -19.28
CA GLY A 174 12.06 -23.52 -19.59
C GLY A 174 12.99 -23.06 -18.47
N GLY A 175 14.27 -23.40 -18.61
CA GLY A 175 15.32 -22.98 -17.69
C GLY A 175 15.66 -21.50 -17.89
N SER A 176 15.75 -20.75 -16.79
CA SER A 176 16.34 -19.42 -16.77
C SER A 176 17.48 -19.39 -15.76
N ASN A 177 18.65 -19.14 -16.31
CA ASN A 177 19.97 -19.14 -15.68
C ASN A 177 20.09 -18.06 -14.59
N SER A 178 20.60 -18.47 -13.44
CA SER A 178 21.18 -17.61 -12.41
C SER A 178 22.60 -17.22 -12.80
N HIS A 179 22.83 -15.95 -13.14
CA HIS A 179 24.19 -15.41 -13.22
C HIS A 179 24.66 -14.99 -11.83
N HIS A 180 25.55 -15.80 -11.27
CA HIS A 180 26.53 -15.42 -10.27
C HIS A 180 27.29 -14.16 -10.74
N ARG A 181 27.36 -13.13 -9.88
CA ARG A 181 28.41 -12.12 -9.96
C ARG A 181 29.49 -12.49 -8.96
N ASP A 182 30.60 -12.95 -9.50
CA ASP A 182 31.83 -13.17 -8.77
C ASP A 182 32.43 -11.84 -8.31
N SER A 183 32.93 -11.91 -7.07
CA SER A 183 33.72 -10.91 -6.40
C SER A 183 35.17 -11.01 -6.86
N ASP A 184 35.67 -10.00 -7.57
CA ASP A 184 37.12 -9.83 -7.75
C ASP A 184 37.64 -8.70 -6.87
N GLY A 185 38.41 -9.12 -5.87
CA GLY A 185 39.26 -8.23 -5.11
C GLY A 185 40.42 -7.72 -5.96
N ARG A 186 40.71 -6.43 -5.86
CA ARG A 186 42.04 -5.93 -6.19
C ARG A 186 42.51 -4.90 -5.16
N SER A 187 43.37 -5.41 -4.31
CA SER A 187 44.29 -4.68 -3.45
C SER A 187 45.34 -3.97 -4.31
N THR A 188 45.49 -2.66 -4.13
CA THR A 188 46.71 -1.94 -4.48
C THR A 188 47.09 -1.01 -3.33
N ARG A 189 48.13 -1.43 -2.61
CA ARG A 189 49.02 -0.59 -1.80
C ARG A 189 49.53 0.59 -2.63
N GLY A 190 49.54 1.77 -2.04
CA GLY A 190 50.24 2.95 -2.54
C GLY A 190 50.44 3.94 -1.41
N SER A 191 51.47 3.70 -0.59
CA SER A 191 52.02 4.70 0.33
C SER A 191 52.65 5.84 -0.46
N ALA A 192 52.29 7.08 -0.13
CA ALA A 192 53.15 8.23 -0.32
C ALA A 192 52.94 9.18 0.87
N GLN A 193 54.03 9.38 1.61
CA GLN A 193 54.21 10.43 2.61
C GLN A 193 54.21 11.79 1.90
N GLY A 194 53.64 12.80 2.55
CA GLY A 194 53.75 14.19 2.15
C GLY A 194 53.20 15.10 3.25
N ALA A 195 54.11 15.70 4.00
CA ALA A 195 53.84 16.64 5.08
C ALA A 195 53.13 17.91 4.56
N SER A 196 52.33 18.55 5.42
CA SER A 196 52.63 19.88 5.97
C SER A 196 51.39 20.54 6.58
N ASP A 197 51.66 21.18 7.71
CA ASP A 197 50.79 21.91 8.61
C ASP A 197 49.90 22.98 7.96
N SER A 198 48.70 23.13 8.51
CA SER A 198 48.05 24.43 8.74
C SER A 198 46.89 24.26 9.71
N SER A 199 47.20 24.46 11.00
CA SER A 199 46.27 24.48 12.11
C SER A 199 45.38 25.72 12.05
N SER A 200 44.12 25.57 11.60
CA SER A 200 43.04 26.51 11.91
C SER A 200 42.15 25.89 12.98
N SER A 201 42.39 26.30 14.23
CA SER A 201 41.60 25.93 15.40
C SER A 201 40.20 26.55 15.33
N HIS A 202 39.25 25.82 14.74
CA HIS A 202 37.84 26.02 15.02
C HIS A 202 37.50 25.27 16.33
N PRO A 203 36.83 25.90 17.31
CA PRO A 203 36.39 25.21 18.49
C PRO A 203 35.26 24.27 18.09
N GLN A 204 35.57 22.99 17.88
CA GLN A 204 34.58 21.93 17.95
C GLN A 204 34.04 21.96 19.38
N GLN A 205 32.89 22.62 19.56
CA GLN A 205 32.07 22.42 20.73
C GLN A 205 31.67 20.95 20.75
N ASN A 206 32.43 20.15 21.49
CA ASN A 206 31.99 18.85 21.95
C ASN A 206 30.77 19.09 22.84
N PHE A 207 29.59 19.13 22.22
CA PHE A 207 28.36 18.86 22.92
C PHE A 207 28.45 17.40 23.32
N ASP A 208 28.91 17.15 24.55
CA ASP A 208 28.63 15.92 25.27
C ASP A 208 27.11 15.87 25.50
N ILE A 209 26.39 15.53 24.43
CA ILE A 209 24.98 15.18 24.50
C ILE A 209 24.98 13.91 25.34
N ASN A 210 24.51 14.03 26.57
CA ASN A 210 24.08 12.91 27.38
C ASN A 210 23.06 12.11 26.56
N SER A 211 23.54 11.18 25.73
CA SER A 211 22.74 10.23 24.99
C SER A 211 22.11 9.30 26.02
N ALA A 212 20.98 9.74 26.57
CA ALA A 212 20.03 8.87 27.22
C ALA A 212 19.74 7.74 26.25
N SER A 213 20.42 6.61 26.46
CA SER A 213 20.39 5.46 25.58
C SER A 213 18.93 5.04 25.42
N THR A 214 18.37 5.34 24.26
CA THR A 214 17.05 4.91 23.80
C THR A 214 17.09 3.41 23.64
N LYS A 215 17.13 2.68 24.76
CA LYS A 215 16.91 1.25 24.73
C LYS A 215 15.53 1.02 24.12
N PRO A 216 15.40 0.13 23.12
CA PRO A 216 14.09 -0.27 22.63
C PRO A 216 13.27 -0.67 23.83
N GLN A 217 12.14 0.02 24.03
CA GLN A 217 11.21 -0.33 25.07
C GLN A 217 10.70 -1.72 24.69
N ARG A 218 11.25 -2.74 25.35
CA ARG A 218 10.91 -4.13 25.07
C ARG A 218 9.39 -4.22 25.08
N SER A 219 8.84 -4.75 23.99
CA SER A 219 7.42 -4.95 23.74
C SER A 219 6.66 -5.16 25.06
N LEU A 220 5.65 -4.33 25.31
CA LEU A 220 4.79 -4.46 26.49
C LEU A 220 4.36 -5.92 26.59
N SER A 221 4.68 -6.59 27.71
CA SER A 221 4.48 -8.03 27.89
C SER A 221 3.02 -8.49 27.76
N GLN A 222 2.08 -7.53 27.69
CA GLN A 222 0.65 -7.76 27.53
C GLN A 222 0.21 -7.99 26.08
N PHE A 223 1.05 -7.69 25.08
CA PHE A 223 0.70 -7.82 23.66
C PHE A 223 1.54 -8.90 22.95
N SER A 224 1.06 -9.34 21.79
CA SER A 224 1.86 -10.19 20.91
C SER A 224 3.16 -9.46 20.52
N PRO A 225 4.35 -10.06 20.65
CA PRO A 225 5.60 -9.36 20.34
C PRO A 225 5.66 -8.99 18.85
N LEU A 226 6.44 -7.95 18.53
CA LEU A 226 6.75 -7.64 17.12
C LEU A 226 7.51 -8.83 16.47
N PRO A 227 7.41 -8.98 15.14
CA PRO A 227 8.24 -9.88 14.36
C PRO A 227 9.71 -9.91 14.83
N SER A 228 10.28 -11.11 15.02
CA SER A 228 11.66 -11.22 15.50
C SER A 228 12.69 -10.55 14.60
N VAL A 229 12.43 -10.49 13.28
CA VAL A 229 13.29 -9.78 12.33
C VAL A 229 13.37 -8.29 12.66
N ILE A 230 12.26 -7.69 13.09
CA ILE A 230 12.19 -6.28 13.52
C ILE A 230 12.97 -6.14 14.83
N LEU A 231 12.69 -6.97 15.82
CA LEU A 231 13.35 -6.91 17.13
C LEU A 231 14.88 -7.10 17.02
N ARG A 232 15.33 -8.06 16.21
CA ARG A 232 16.75 -8.32 15.96
C ARG A 232 17.41 -7.15 15.23
N THR A 233 16.78 -6.66 14.15
CA THR A 233 17.32 -5.52 13.40
C THR A 233 17.40 -4.27 14.27
N LEU A 234 16.39 -4.01 15.10
CA LEU A 234 16.42 -2.90 16.06
C LEU A 234 17.54 -3.07 17.10
N SER A 235 17.81 -4.31 17.55
CA SER A 235 18.93 -4.57 18.46
C SER A 235 20.32 -4.35 17.84
N GLU A 236 20.43 -4.49 16.51
CA GLU A 236 21.67 -4.30 15.75
C GLU A 236 21.83 -2.84 15.26
N THR A 237 20.72 -2.11 15.12
CA THR A 237 20.70 -0.73 14.59
C THR A 237 21.18 0.25 15.65
N ARG A 238 22.08 1.15 15.27
CA ARG A 238 22.52 2.25 16.15
C ARG A 238 21.43 3.32 16.23
N TYR A 239 21.00 3.65 17.45
CA TYR A 239 19.94 4.63 17.69
C TYR A 239 20.38 6.09 17.57
N GLU A 240 21.68 6.37 17.41
CA GLU A 240 22.26 7.72 17.38
C GLU A 240 21.72 8.62 16.24
N GLY A 241 21.12 8.03 15.20
CA GLY A 241 20.48 8.75 14.09
C GLY A 241 18.95 8.74 14.10
N MET A 242 18.31 8.15 15.11
CA MET A 242 16.85 8.00 15.14
C MET A 242 16.15 9.16 15.85
N PRO A 243 14.89 9.48 15.50
CA PRO A 243 14.09 10.43 16.26
C PRO A 243 14.00 10.07 17.73
N ASP A 244 13.91 11.06 18.61
CA ASP A 244 13.56 10.83 20.00
C ASP A 244 12.14 10.24 20.11
N ARG A 245 11.97 9.21 20.94
CA ARG A 245 10.69 8.48 21.07
C ARG A 245 9.60 9.36 21.68
N GLU A 246 9.94 10.19 22.66
CA GLU A 246 8.98 11.06 23.31
C GLU A 246 8.52 12.17 22.36
N ALA A 247 9.46 12.77 21.62
CA ALA A 247 9.18 13.74 20.56
C ALA A 247 8.25 13.15 19.49
N PHE A 248 8.52 11.92 19.02
CA PHE A 248 7.65 11.23 18.08
C PHE A 248 6.26 10.97 18.67
N SER A 249 6.19 10.45 19.90
CA SER A 249 4.93 10.18 20.60
C SER A 249 4.08 11.44 20.76
N LYS A 250 4.72 12.59 21.05
CA LYS A 250 4.07 13.89 21.10
C LYS A 250 3.59 14.32 19.71
N GLY A 251 4.40 14.16 18.68
CA GLY A 251 4.05 14.46 17.29
C GLY A 251 2.82 13.67 16.82
N ILE A 252 2.79 12.36 17.08
CA ILE A 252 1.64 11.50 16.77
C ILE A 252 0.39 11.95 17.56
N LYS A 253 0.50 12.27 18.85
CA LYS A 253 -0.64 12.77 19.63
C LYS A 253 -1.19 14.08 19.08
N VAL A 254 -0.34 15.00 18.61
CA VAL A 254 -0.78 16.24 17.97
C VAL A 254 -1.49 15.94 16.65
N PHE A 255 -0.90 15.09 15.80
CA PHE A 255 -1.51 14.68 14.55
C PHE A 255 -2.86 14.00 14.73
N LEU A 256 -2.99 13.06 15.67
CA LEU A 256 -4.27 12.39 15.91
C LEU A 256 -5.35 13.38 16.34
N LYS A 257 -5.01 14.44 17.08
CA LYS A 257 -5.96 15.49 17.47
C LYS A 257 -6.43 16.39 16.31
N THR A 258 -5.70 16.44 15.20
CA THR A 258 -6.13 17.20 14.01
C THR A 258 -7.07 16.41 13.10
N LEU A 259 -7.18 15.09 13.30
CA LEU A 259 -8.14 14.25 12.58
C LEU A 259 -9.56 14.49 13.10
N MET A 260 -10.56 14.18 12.27
CA MET A 260 -11.96 14.17 12.70
C MET A 260 -12.13 13.19 13.88
N PRO A 261 -12.99 13.48 14.88
CA PRO A 261 -13.17 12.66 16.09
C PRO A 261 -13.31 11.16 15.80
N GLU A 262 -14.07 10.82 14.77
CA GLU A 262 -14.28 9.47 14.27
C GLU A 262 -12.96 8.80 13.85
N MET A 263 -12.14 9.51 13.09
CA MET A 263 -10.85 8.99 12.63
C MET A 263 -9.83 8.88 13.77
N GLN A 264 -9.92 9.70 14.82
CA GLN A 264 -8.98 9.63 15.96
C GLN A 264 -9.01 8.25 16.62
N GLU A 265 -10.21 7.69 16.78
CA GLU A 265 -10.42 6.41 17.46
C GLU A 265 -9.94 5.20 16.65
N SER A 266 -9.81 5.34 15.33
CA SER A 266 -9.51 4.22 14.42
C SER A 266 -8.16 4.33 13.69
N ALA A 267 -7.55 5.53 13.69
CA ALA A 267 -6.26 5.76 13.06
C ALA A 267 -5.12 5.07 13.82
N SER A 268 -5.15 5.10 15.15
CA SER A 268 -4.12 4.49 16.00
C SER A 268 -4.72 4.12 17.35
N LEU A 269 -4.85 2.82 17.61
CA LEU A 269 -5.47 2.33 18.85
C LEU A 269 -4.50 2.46 20.02
N SER A 270 -4.93 3.16 21.07
CA SER A 270 -4.25 3.12 22.36
C SER A 270 -4.25 1.70 22.92
N SER A 271 -3.33 1.40 23.84
CA SER A 271 -3.23 0.07 24.48
C SER A 271 -4.57 -0.43 25.06
N ALA A 272 -5.36 0.45 25.67
CA ALA A 272 -6.68 0.11 26.22
C ALA A 272 -7.72 -0.15 25.11
N ALA A 273 -7.79 0.71 24.10
CA ALA A 273 -8.71 0.56 22.97
C ALA A 273 -8.39 -0.72 22.17
N TYR A 274 -7.10 -0.96 21.89
CA TYR A 274 -6.61 -2.15 21.19
C TYR A 274 -7.04 -3.43 21.90
N THR A 275 -6.85 -3.51 23.22
CA THR A 275 -7.26 -4.66 24.03
C THR A 275 -8.77 -4.86 24.00
N GLY A 276 -9.54 -3.77 24.08
CA GLY A 276 -11.00 -3.81 23.95
C GLY A 276 -11.44 -4.40 22.61
N VAL A 277 -10.91 -3.87 21.51
CA VAL A 277 -11.20 -4.37 20.16
C VAL A 277 -10.80 -5.84 20.02
N ALA A 278 -9.59 -6.21 20.44
CA ALA A 278 -9.13 -7.60 20.37
C ALA A 278 -10.03 -8.56 21.17
N ARG A 279 -10.49 -8.15 22.36
CA ARG A 279 -11.44 -8.92 23.16
C ARG A 279 -12.78 -9.06 22.45
N TYR A 280 -13.32 -7.97 21.90
CA TYR A 280 -14.56 -7.98 21.12
C TYR A 280 -14.49 -8.98 19.96
N LEU A 281 -13.36 -9.07 19.25
CA LEU A 281 -13.20 -10.02 18.15
C LEU A 281 -13.19 -11.48 18.60
N VAL A 282 -12.82 -11.76 19.85
CA VAL A 282 -12.81 -13.12 20.42
C VAL A 282 -14.14 -13.48 21.09
N THR A 283 -14.70 -12.57 21.90
CA THR A 283 -15.88 -12.85 22.74
C THR A 283 -17.19 -12.35 22.16
N GLY A 284 -17.16 -11.42 21.21
CA GLY A 284 -18.32 -10.67 20.72
C GLY A 284 -18.82 -9.58 21.67
N GLU A 285 -18.19 -9.40 22.83
CA GLU A 285 -18.59 -8.39 23.83
C GLU A 285 -18.08 -6.99 23.44
N ILE A 286 -18.99 -6.05 23.27
CA ILE A 286 -18.66 -4.67 22.90
C ILE A 286 -17.87 -4.01 24.04
N PRO A 287 -16.73 -3.34 23.77
CA PRO A 287 -15.97 -2.68 24.83
C PRO A 287 -16.82 -1.61 25.52
N PRO A 288 -16.76 -1.47 26.87
CA PRO A 288 -17.64 -0.59 27.63
C PRO A 288 -17.54 0.89 27.25
N HIS A 289 -16.43 1.29 26.62
CA HIS A 289 -16.15 2.66 26.18
C HIS A 289 -16.05 2.79 24.66
N ALA A 290 -16.51 1.80 23.88
CA ALA A 290 -16.51 1.90 22.43
C ALA A 290 -17.60 2.85 21.95
N SER A 291 -17.21 3.92 21.26
CA SER A 291 -18.16 4.83 20.61
C SER A 291 -18.98 4.08 19.54
N PRO A 292 -20.15 4.61 19.13
CA PRO A 292 -20.91 4.04 18.01
C PRO A 292 -20.10 3.98 16.70
N TYR A 293 -19.19 4.94 16.51
CA TYR A 293 -18.29 4.94 15.36
C TYR A 293 -17.31 3.78 15.42
N LEU A 294 -16.64 3.56 16.56
CA LEU A 294 -15.68 2.44 16.71
C LEU A 294 -16.38 1.09 16.51
N GLN A 295 -17.61 0.93 17.01
CA GLN A 295 -18.42 -0.27 16.77
C GLN A 295 -18.70 -0.50 15.28
N THR A 296 -19.08 0.56 14.56
CA THR A 296 -19.30 0.50 13.11
C THR A 296 -17.99 0.18 12.37
N TRP A 297 -16.88 0.79 12.79
CA TRP A 297 -15.56 0.55 12.22
C TRP A 297 -15.14 -0.91 12.38
N MET A 298 -15.26 -1.48 13.59
CA MET A 298 -14.90 -2.88 13.90
C MET A 298 -15.67 -3.88 13.04
N THR A 299 -16.96 -3.65 12.81
CA THR A 299 -17.82 -4.53 12.00
C THR A 299 -17.59 -4.38 10.50
N THR A 300 -17.11 -3.21 10.05
CA THR A 300 -16.89 -2.91 8.63
C THR A 300 -15.53 -3.40 8.12
N HIS A 301 -14.47 -3.28 8.93
CA HIS A 301 -13.07 -3.45 8.47
C HIS A 301 -12.55 -4.90 8.45
N ARG A 302 -13.45 -5.89 8.54
CA ARG A 302 -13.12 -7.34 8.48
C ARG A 302 -11.99 -7.73 9.43
N LEU A 303 -11.96 -7.13 10.61
CA LEU A 303 -10.95 -7.42 11.63
C LEU A 303 -11.10 -8.85 12.13
N LEU A 304 -9.98 -9.54 12.37
CA LEU A 304 -9.95 -10.92 12.83
C LEU A 304 -9.08 -11.05 14.09
N PRO A 305 -9.43 -11.95 15.02
CA PRO A 305 -8.59 -12.23 16.17
C PRO A 305 -7.37 -13.07 15.72
N GLY A 306 -6.16 -12.56 15.92
CA GLY A 306 -4.93 -13.25 15.52
C GLY A 306 -4.38 -14.23 16.54
N SER A 307 -4.80 -14.14 17.80
CA SER A 307 -4.38 -15.03 18.87
C SER A 307 -5.45 -15.11 19.95
N GLN A 308 -5.54 -16.25 20.63
CA GLN A 308 -6.48 -16.47 21.73
C GLN A 308 -5.89 -16.06 23.10
N THR A 309 -4.56 -16.03 23.24
CA THR A 309 -3.88 -15.82 24.53
C THR A 309 -3.42 -14.38 24.72
N HIS A 310 -3.01 -13.73 23.63
CA HIS A 310 -2.55 -12.34 23.62
C HIS A 310 -3.40 -11.52 22.64
N PRO A 311 -3.70 -10.24 22.94
CA PRO A 311 -4.35 -9.35 22.00
C PRO A 311 -3.52 -9.21 20.73
N LEU A 312 -4.10 -9.61 19.60
CA LEU A 312 -3.55 -9.46 18.27
C LEU A 312 -4.72 -9.29 17.30
N ILE A 313 -4.72 -8.20 16.54
CA ILE A 313 -5.75 -7.89 15.55
C ILE A 313 -5.14 -8.05 14.15
N LEU A 314 -5.79 -8.85 13.32
CA LEU A 314 -5.41 -9.11 11.93
C LEU A 314 -6.42 -8.49 10.97
N ILE A 315 -5.94 -8.11 9.79
CA ILE A 315 -6.72 -7.58 8.67
C ILE A 315 -6.37 -8.40 7.43
N PRO A 316 -7.33 -9.08 6.78
CA PRO A 316 -7.08 -9.80 5.53
C PRO A 316 -6.59 -8.84 4.43
N ARG A 317 -5.56 -9.24 3.68
CA ARG A 317 -5.14 -8.53 2.46
C ARG A 317 -6.06 -8.84 1.30
N ASP A 318 -6.14 -7.91 0.36
CA ASP A 318 -6.80 -8.12 -0.94
C ASP A 318 -5.82 -8.73 -1.97
N PRO A 319 -6.26 -9.70 -2.79
CA PRO A 319 -7.59 -10.31 -2.77
C PRO A 319 -7.75 -11.27 -1.58
N ILE A 320 -8.94 -11.28 -1.00
CA ILE A 320 -9.22 -12.13 0.17
C ILE A 320 -9.23 -13.60 -0.26
N PRO A 321 -8.47 -14.46 0.45
CA PRO A 321 -8.46 -15.89 0.18
C PRO A 321 -9.86 -16.51 0.32
N GLU A 322 -10.22 -17.41 -0.60
CA GLU A 322 -11.49 -18.17 -0.52
C GLU A 322 -11.59 -18.98 0.79
N ASN A 323 -10.45 -19.47 1.28
CA ASN A 323 -10.33 -20.27 2.49
C ASN A 323 -9.84 -19.45 3.70
N LEU A 324 -10.31 -18.21 3.85
CA LEU A 324 -9.90 -17.28 4.91
C LEU A 324 -9.93 -17.90 6.32
N ALA A 325 -10.94 -18.72 6.61
CA ALA A 325 -11.07 -19.39 7.92
C ALA A 325 -9.96 -20.41 8.20
N LEU A 326 -9.61 -21.25 7.21
CA LEU A 326 -8.51 -22.21 7.34
C LEU A 326 -7.16 -21.51 7.49
N SER A 327 -6.97 -20.46 6.69
CA SER A 327 -5.82 -19.58 6.77
C SER A 327 -5.65 -18.93 8.14
N LEU A 328 -6.75 -18.43 8.72
CA LEU A 328 -6.75 -17.85 10.07
C LEU A 328 -6.42 -18.90 11.12
N GLN A 329 -7.00 -20.10 11.00
CA GLN A 329 -6.72 -21.21 11.92
C GLN A 329 -5.23 -21.62 11.88
N GLN A 330 -4.64 -21.69 10.68
CA GLN A 330 -3.21 -21.96 10.52
C GLN A 330 -2.34 -20.86 11.13
N TYR A 331 -2.72 -19.60 10.94
CA TYR A 331 -2.04 -18.47 11.57
C TYR A 331 -2.09 -18.56 13.10
N GLN A 332 -3.26 -18.84 13.66
CA GLN A 332 -3.44 -18.95 15.12
C GLN A 332 -2.68 -20.15 15.72
N ALA A 333 -2.54 -21.24 14.97
CA ALA A 333 -1.82 -22.44 15.41
C ALA A 333 -0.29 -22.24 15.45
N ASP A 334 0.25 -21.42 14.54
CA ASP A 334 1.68 -21.10 14.46
C ASP A 334 1.90 -19.64 14.05
N PRO A 335 1.68 -18.68 14.97
CA PRO A 335 1.85 -17.27 14.68
C PRO A 335 3.31 -16.92 14.37
N VAL A 336 4.27 -17.73 14.86
CA VAL A 336 5.71 -17.55 14.65
C VAL A 336 6.02 -17.71 13.17
N ARG A 337 5.49 -18.73 12.50
CA ARG A 337 5.70 -18.94 11.06
C ARG A 337 5.30 -17.73 10.21
N TYR A 338 4.22 -17.05 10.57
CA TYR A 338 3.73 -15.89 9.81
C TYR A 338 4.35 -14.56 10.25
N THR A 339 4.95 -14.49 11.43
CA THR A 339 5.61 -13.27 11.93
C THR A 339 7.12 -13.28 11.78
N HIS A 340 7.77 -14.45 11.66
CA HIS A 340 9.23 -14.56 11.65
C HIS A 340 9.82 -14.67 10.24
N GLY A 341 9.06 -15.16 9.25
CA GLY A 341 9.65 -15.59 7.98
C GLY A 341 10.78 -16.61 8.22
N ASP A 342 11.78 -16.68 7.34
CA ASP A 342 13.02 -17.44 7.59
C ASP A 342 13.99 -16.69 8.54
N GLY A 343 13.50 -15.64 9.20
CA GLY A 343 14.31 -14.74 10.02
C GLY A 343 15.23 -13.84 9.21
N ARG A 344 15.26 -13.89 7.88
CA ARG A 344 16.07 -12.99 7.02
C ARG A 344 15.21 -12.19 6.04
N THR A 345 14.09 -12.77 5.66
CA THR A 345 13.09 -12.25 4.73
C THR A 345 11.72 -12.36 5.36
N LEU A 346 10.84 -11.43 5.02
CA LEU A 346 9.45 -11.50 5.43
C LEU A 346 8.80 -12.65 4.69
N PRO A 347 7.85 -13.37 5.30
CA PRO A 347 7.12 -14.40 4.58
C PRO A 347 6.48 -13.75 3.35
N GLU A 348 6.89 -14.20 2.16
CA GLU A 348 6.58 -13.63 0.84
C GLU A 348 5.06 -13.55 0.56
N GLN A 349 4.23 -14.10 1.45
CA GLN A 349 2.79 -14.29 1.31
C GLN A 349 2.06 -14.14 2.65
N SER A 350 2.36 -13.10 3.45
CA SER A 350 1.44 -12.78 4.55
C SER A 350 0.09 -12.36 3.97
N ILE A 351 -0.89 -13.25 4.13
CA ILE A 351 -2.30 -13.03 3.76
C ILE A 351 -3.03 -12.09 4.72
N PHE A 352 -2.40 -11.77 5.85
CA PHE A 352 -2.91 -10.86 6.86
C PHE A 352 -1.91 -9.72 7.07
N ASP A 353 -2.44 -8.52 7.28
CA ASP A 353 -1.73 -7.45 7.94
C ASP A 353 -2.06 -7.44 9.43
N ARG A 354 -1.06 -7.17 10.25
CA ARG A 354 -1.21 -6.90 11.67
C ARG A 354 -1.60 -5.44 11.86
N LEU A 355 -2.63 -5.20 12.66
CA LEU A 355 -2.90 -3.86 13.18
C LEU A 355 -1.97 -3.61 14.38
N PRO A 356 -1.10 -2.59 14.37
CA PRO A 356 -0.22 -2.30 15.49
C PRO A 356 -0.96 -1.60 16.63
N VAL A 357 -0.49 -1.79 17.87
CA VAL A 357 -0.84 -0.89 18.98
C VAL A 357 -0.05 0.41 18.83
N GLN A 358 -0.62 1.53 19.26
CA GLN A 358 0.02 2.86 19.14
C GLN A 358 1.47 2.88 19.65
N ASP A 359 1.72 2.18 20.76
CA ASP A 359 3.04 2.15 21.41
C ASP A 359 4.09 1.40 20.58
N GLU A 360 3.67 0.52 19.65
CA GLU A 360 4.55 -0.20 18.72
C GLU A 360 4.92 0.62 17.48
N LEU A 361 4.20 1.71 17.19
CA LEU A 361 4.40 2.51 15.97
C LEU A 361 5.85 2.99 15.85
N TYR A 362 6.45 3.48 16.94
CA TYR A 362 7.83 3.96 16.91
C TYR A 362 8.79 2.84 16.46
N ASP A 363 8.67 1.64 17.00
CA ASP A 363 9.59 0.54 16.71
C ASP A 363 9.43 0.04 15.26
N ILE A 364 8.20 -0.04 14.77
CA ILE A 364 7.90 -0.40 13.38
C ILE A 364 8.47 0.65 12.41
N LEU A 365 8.28 1.93 12.73
CA LEU A 365 8.78 3.02 11.90
C LEU A 365 10.31 3.15 11.98
N ALA A 366 10.92 2.97 13.15
CA ALA A 366 12.37 2.94 13.33
C ALA A 366 13.01 1.82 12.51
N TYR A 367 12.38 0.64 12.49
CA TYR A 367 12.81 -0.45 11.61
C TYR A 367 12.74 -0.04 10.14
N ALA A 368 11.60 0.44 9.65
CA ALA A 368 11.46 0.83 8.25
C ALA A 368 12.41 2.00 7.85
N HIS A 369 12.69 2.90 8.79
CA HIS A 369 13.57 4.06 8.58
C HIS A 369 15.07 3.77 8.78
N ARG A 370 15.49 2.53 9.11
CA ARG A 370 16.91 2.18 9.38
C ARG A 370 17.92 2.57 8.29
N ALA A 371 17.45 2.78 7.05
CA ALA A 371 18.26 3.22 5.92
C ALA A 371 18.05 4.72 5.54
N HIS A 372 17.42 5.50 6.43
CA HIS A 372 17.13 6.93 6.23
C HIS A 372 16.41 7.26 4.92
N LYS A 373 15.48 6.39 4.52
CA LYS A 373 14.64 6.60 3.33
C LYS A 373 13.51 7.59 3.61
N ASP A 374 12.95 8.17 2.56
CA ASP A 374 11.80 9.06 2.68
C ASP A 374 10.53 8.36 3.17
N SER A 375 9.53 9.15 3.53
CA SER A 375 8.26 8.70 4.11
C SER A 375 7.44 7.81 3.17
N THR A 376 7.57 7.98 1.85
CA THR A 376 6.87 7.15 0.85
C THR A 376 7.45 5.74 0.84
N ILE A 377 8.77 5.61 0.69
CA ILE A 377 9.43 4.30 0.68
C ILE A 377 9.24 3.59 2.02
N MET A 378 9.33 4.35 3.12
CA MET A 378 9.11 3.84 4.46
C MET A 378 7.68 3.30 4.65
N THR A 379 6.66 4.00 4.14
CA THR A 379 5.26 3.53 4.20
C THR A 379 5.04 2.26 3.39
N ASP A 380 5.64 2.17 2.20
CA ASP A 380 5.57 0.96 1.38
C ASP A 380 6.29 -0.22 2.02
N GLU A 381 7.43 0.03 2.66
CA GLU A 381 8.16 -0.99 3.41
C GLU A 381 7.33 -1.50 4.61
N VAL A 382 6.67 -0.62 5.35
CA VAL A 382 5.76 -1.01 6.45
C VAL A 382 4.60 -1.88 5.96
N ARG A 383 4.05 -1.58 4.78
CA ARG A 383 3.03 -2.45 4.15
C ARG A 383 3.63 -3.78 3.74
N GLN A 384 4.80 -3.79 3.12
CA GLN A 384 5.46 -5.04 2.72
C GLN A 384 5.72 -5.97 3.92
N ILE A 385 6.06 -5.40 5.08
CA ILE A 385 6.36 -6.18 6.28
C ILE A 385 5.12 -6.67 7.05
N GLY A 386 3.92 -6.36 6.59
CA GLY A 386 2.70 -6.92 7.20
C GLY A 386 2.02 -6.04 8.23
N PHE A 387 2.16 -4.71 8.19
CA PHE A 387 1.37 -3.83 9.06
C PHE A 387 0.39 -2.97 8.27
N ALA A 388 -0.81 -2.86 8.82
CA ALA A 388 -1.86 -1.99 8.32
C ALA A 388 -2.01 -0.73 9.17
N HIS A 389 -2.78 0.24 8.68
CA HIS A 389 -3.14 1.50 9.35
C HIS A 389 -1.97 2.43 9.73
N ILE A 390 -0.74 2.11 9.36
CA ILE A 390 0.36 3.08 9.38
C ILE A 390 0.28 3.91 8.10
N THR A 391 -0.06 5.19 8.28
CA THR A 391 -0.30 6.12 7.17
C THR A 391 0.94 6.92 6.82
N TRP A 392 0.98 7.47 5.60
CA TRP A 392 2.07 8.34 5.15
C TRP A 392 2.34 9.52 6.11
N PRO A 393 1.32 10.25 6.62
CA PRO A 393 1.56 11.31 7.61
C PRO A 393 2.27 10.85 8.88
N MET A 394 2.02 9.62 9.35
CA MET A 394 2.71 9.08 10.53
C MET A 394 4.19 8.82 10.23
N ALA A 395 4.50 8.26 9.05
CA ALA A 395 5.86 8.07 8.59
C ALA A 395 6.59 9.41 8.37
N ASP A 396 5.89 10.39 7.80
CA ASP A 396 6.42 11.74 7.56
C ASP A 396 6.76 12.49 8.86
N ILE A 397 5.93 12.39 9.90
CA ILE A 397 6.26 12.91 11.23
C ILE A 397 7.57 12.29 11.75
N PHE A 398 7.74 10.98 11.56
CA PHE A 398 8.95 10.27 11.99
C PHE A 398 10.19 10.78 11.23
N VAL A 399 10.11 10.90 9.90
CA VAL A 399 11.21 11.38 9.04
C VAL A 399 11.59 12.83 9.38
N ARG A 400 10.61 13.72 9.61
CA ARG A 400 10.86 15.12 9.99
C ARG A 400 11.51 15.28 11.37
N LEU A 401 11.30 14.33 12.27
CA LEU A 401 11.92 14.31 13.59
C LEU A 401 13.28 13.60 13.58
N CYS A 402 13.69 12.98 12.47
CA CYS A 402 14.98 12.31 12.37
C CYS A 402 16.10 13.35 12.23
N PRO A 403 17.10 13.36 13.14
CA PRO A 403 18.18 14.37 13.12
C PRO A 403 19.05 14.31 11.86
N VAL A 404 19.11 13.15 11.20
CA VAL A 404 19.87 12.95 9.95
C VAL A 404 19.10 13.48 8.73
N CYS A 405 17.77 13.33 8.74
CA CYS A 405 16.92 13.64 7.59
C CYS A 405 16.35 15.06 7.64
N ALA A 406 16.04 15.59 8.83
CA ALA A 406 15.41 16.90 9.01
C ALA A 406 16.17 18.05 8.31
N PRO A 407 17.51 18.17 8.39
CA PRO A 407 18.23 19.27 7.75
C PRO A 407 18.15 19.26 6.23
N ARG A 408 17.89 18.10 5.61
CA ARG A 408 17.82 17.95 4.15
C ARG A 408 16.46 18.36 3.57
N ASN A 409 15.42 18.35 4.39
CA ASN A 409 14.06 18.72 3.99
C ASN A 409 13.78 20.22 4.17
N SER A 410 14.64 20.93 4.89
CA SER A 410 14.68 22.39 4.89
C SER A 410 15.32 22.84 3.58
N ASP A 411 14.54 22.79 2.50
CA ASP A 411 15.01 23.19 1.17
C ASP A 411 15.58 24.63 1.26
N PRO A 412 16.87 24.86 0.98
CA PRO A 412 17.47 26.19 1.05
C PRO A 412 17.00 27.13 -0.10
N GLY A 413 15.90 26.77 -0.78
CA GLY A 413 15.40 27.39 -2.00
C GLY A 413 14.33 28.47 -1.82
N GLU A 414 13.83 28.74 -0.61
CA GLU A 414 13.24 30.05 -0.30
C GLU A 414 14.38 31.04 -0.02
N SER A 415 15.24 31.24 -1.02
CA SER A 415 15.97 32.49 -1.14
C SER A 415 14.92 33.55 -1.39
N GLN A 416 14.51 34.19 -0.30
CA GLN A 416 13.95 35.53 -0.21
C GLN A 416 14.28 36.30 -1.49
N GLU A 417 13.31 36.38 -2.41
CA GLU A 417 13.36 37.38 -3.46
C GLU A 417 13.29 38.71 -2.70
N ASP A 418 14.46 39.30 -2.47
CA ASP A 418 14.57 40.67 -2.00
C ASP A 418 13.91 41.55 -3.08
N ASP A 419 12.65 41.90 -2.85
CA ASP A 419 11.95 42.97 -3.55
C ASP A 419 12.66 44.30 -3.21
N ASP A 420 13.65 44.66 -4.03
CA ASP A 420 14.20 46.02 -4.16
C ASP A 420 13.44 46.82 -5.25
#